data_AF-A0A835R3T6-F1
#
_entry.id   AF-A0A835R3T6-F1
#
_cell.length_a   1.000
_cell.length_b   1.000
_cell.length_c   1.000
_cell.angle_alpha   90.00
_cell.angle_beta   90.00
_cell.angle_gamma   90.00
#
_symmetry.space_group_name_H-M   'P 1'
#
loop_
_entity.id
_entity.type
_entity.pdbx_description
1 polymer ?
#
loop_
_entity_poly.entity_id
_entity_poly.type
_entity_poly.pdbx_seq_one_letter_code
_entity_poly.pdbx_strand_id
1 'polypeptide(L)'
;MESVRGGRVPVYTTLRRTTVVFTMLVEYLLSGQRYTFSIVSSVALIVFGAFVAGARDLSFDTYGYGIVFVSNITTAIYLATIARIGKSSGLNTFGLMWCNGLVCAPVLFFWTLVRGDLELTINFPHLYASGFQAVMLCSCILAFALNYSIFLNTTLNSAVTQTICGNLKDLFTIGLGWVLFGGLPFDLLNVIGQAIGFLGSGFYAYFKITGK
;
A
#
# COMPACT_ATOMS: atom_id res chain seq x y z
N MET A 1 -7.26 4.51 9.35
CA MET A 1 -7.61 5.95 9.20
C MET A 1 -6.90 6.85 10.22
N GLU A 2 -6.41 6.34 11.36
CA GLU A 2 -5.62 7.15 12.30
C GLU A 2 -4.26 7.58 11.76
N SER A 3 -3.57 6.73 11.00
CA SER A 3 -2.28 7.04 10.38
C SER A 3 -2.34 8.21 9.38
N VAL A 4 -3.52 8.50 8.82
CA VAL A 4 -3.76 9.63 7.88
C VAL A 4 -4.20 10.89 8.62
N ARG A 5 -4.78 10.76 9.82
CA ARG A 5 -5.21 11.90 10.66
C ARG A 5 -4.04 12.61 11.36
N GLY A 6 -2.95 11.89 11.64
CA GLY A 6 -1.81 12.43 12.41
C GLY A 6 -0.68 13.08 11.59
N GLY A 7 -0.57 12.82 10.28
CA GLY A 7 0.58 13.26 9.48
C GLY A 7 0.18 13.99 8.20
N ARG A 8 0.97 15.00 7.80
CA ARG A 8 0.84 15.61 6.48
C ARG A 8 1.01 14.50 5.42
N VAL A 9 0.08 14.43 4.47
CA VAL A 9 0.02 13.48 3.34
C VAL A 9 1.40 13.12 2.73
N PRO A 10 2.33 14.07 2.48
CA PRO A 10 3.67 13.75 1.98
C PRO A 10 4.50 12.82 2.87
N VAL A 11 4.55 13.03 4.20
CA VAL A 11 5.30 12.17 5.14
C VAL A 11 4.77 10.74 5.15
N TYR A 12 3.44 10.60 5.08
CA TYR A 12 2.79 9.29 4.99
C TYR A 12 3.19 8.54 3.71
N THR A 13 3.26 9.24 2.57
CA THR A 13 3.69 8.61 1.31
C THR A 13 5.16 8.20 1.32
N THR A 14 6.04 8.96 1.98
CA THR A 14 7.46 8.63 2.12
C THR A 14 7.68 7.37 2.97
N LEU A 15 6.99 7.29 4.11
CA LEU A 15 7.10 6.14 5.00
C LEU A 15 6.52 4.86 4.37
N ARG A 16 5.47 4.99 3.56
CA ARG A 16 4.87 3.87 2.83
C ARG A 16 5.79 3.29 1.74
N ARG A 17 6.71 4.09 1.20
CA ARG A 17 7.76 3.60 0.28
C ARG A 17 8.85 2.81 1.01
N THR A 18 9.09 3.11 2.29
CA THR A 18 10.02 2.35 3.15
C THR A 18 9.47 0.95 3.48
N THR A 19 8.15 0.75 3.38
CA THR A 19 7.48 -0.55 3.54
C THR A 19 8.03 -1.61 2.59
N VAL A 20 8.53 -1.23 1.41
CA VAL A 20 9.14 -2.16 0.46
C VAL A 20 10.33 -2.91 1.09
N VAL A 21 11.15 -2.23 1.89
CA VAL A 21 12.29 -2.84 2.60
C VAL A 21 11.81 -3.84 3.64
N PHE A 22 10.81 -3.46 4.44
CA PHE A 22 10.22 -4.36 5.43
C PHE A 22 9.58 -5.57 4.77
N THR A 23 8.89 -5.39 3.65
CA THR A 23 8.30 -6.51 2.90
C THR A 23 9.36 -7.44 2.35
N MET A 24 10.48 -6.92 1.84
CA MET A 24 11.59 -7.73 1.36
C MET A 24 12.26 -8.51 2.49
N LEU A 25 12.45 -7.89 3.66
CA LEU A 25 13.06 -8.51 4.83
C LEU A 25 12.16 -9.59 5.44
N VAL A 26 10.85 -9.32 5.55
CA VAL A 26 9.85 -10.28 6.03
C VAL A 26 9.68 -11.44 5.02
N GLU A 27 9.65 -11.18 3.71
CA GLU A 27 9.58 -12.23 2.70
C GLU A 27 10.86 -13.09 2.69
N TYR A 28 12.03 -12.48 2.89
CA TYR A 28 13.31 -13.20 3.08
C TYR A 28 13.26 -14.12 4.31
N LEU A 29 12.80 -13.60 5.46
CA LEU A 29 12.72 -14.37 6.71
C LEU A 29 11.65 -15.48 6.69
N LEU A 30 10.45 -15.21 6.14
CA LEU A 30 9.34 -16.17 6.14
C LEU A 30 9.38 -17.18 4.99
N SER A 31 9.84 -16.77 3.80
CA SER A 31 9.87 -17.64 2.60
C SER A 31 11.26 -18.16 2.25
N GLY A 32 12.32 -17.73 2.94
CA GLY A 32 13.70 -18.19 2.72
C GLY A 32 14.25 -17.88 1.32
N GLN A 33 13.63 -16.97 0.59
CA GLN A 33 14.01 -16.61 -0.78
C GLN A 33 15.30 -15.78 -0.76
N ARG A 34 16.36 -16.30 -1.38
CA ARG A 34 17.62 -15.56 -1.53
C ARG A 34 17.49 -14.56 -2.67
N TYR A 35 17.49 -13.27 -2.34
CA TYR A 35 17.52 -12.21 -3.35
C TYR A 35 18.95 -11.93 -3.81
N THR A 36 19.14 -11.83 -5.12
CA THR A 36 20.41 -11.42 -5.74
C THR A 36 20.78 -9.99 -5.32
N PHE A 37 22.09 -9.71 -5.20
CA PHE A 37 22.59 -8.38 -4.82
C PHE A 37 22.03 -7.24 -5.70
N SER A 38 21.78 -7.49 -6.99
CA SER A 38 21.15 -6.53 -7.91
C SER A 38 19.74 -6.12 -7.49
N ILE A 39 18.96 -7.05 -6.91
CA ILE A 39 17.60 -6.78 -6.41
C ILE A 39 17.66 -5.90 -5.17
N VAL A 40 18.61 -6.18 -4.27
CA VAL A 40 18.85 -5.38 -3.06
C VAL A 40 19.27 -3.96 -3.43
N SER A 41 20.13 -3.80 -4.45
CA SER A 41 20.55 -2.49 -4.95
C SER A 41 19.37 -1.68 -5.52
N SER A 42 18.46 -2.32 -6.26
CA SER A 42 17.25 -1.64 -6.76
C SER A 42 16.34 -1.17 -5.62
N VAL A 43 16.18 -1.98 -4.57
CA VAL A 43 15.39 -1.61 -3.39
C VAL A 43 16.06 -0.48 -2.62
N ALA A 44 17.39 -0.49 -2.47
CA ALA A 44 18.13 0.60 -1.87
C ALA A 44 17.93 1.92 -2.63
N LEU A 45 17.87 1.89 -3.97
CA LEU A 45 17.58 3.06 -4.80
C LEU A 45 16.17 3.61 -4.53
N ILE A 46 15.17 2.73 -4.35
CA ILE A 46 13.78 3.13 -4.01
C ILE A 46 13.73 3.83 -2.65
N VAL A 47 14.47 3.31 -1.66
CA VAL A 47 14.59 3.91 -0.33
C VAL A 47 15.26 5.27 -0.39
N PHE A 48 16.32 5.38 -1.19
CA PHE A 48 17.01 6.65 -1.40
C PHE A 48 16.08 7.69 -2.03
N GLY A 49 15.31 7.32 -3.05
CA GLY A 49 14.28 8.18 -3.63
C GLY A 49 13.19 8.59 -2.63
N ALA A 50 12.81 7.71 -1.72
CA ALA A 50 11.89 8.04 -0.64
C ALA A 50 12.51 9.06 0.34
N PHE A 51 13.75 8.85 0.78
CA PHE A 51 14.44 9.78 1.68
C PHE A 51 14.59 11.18 1.06
N VAL A 52 14.93 11.26 -0.23
CA VAL A 52 15.01 12.52 -0.99
C VAL A 52 13.64 13.20 -1.08
N ALA A 53 12.56 12.45 -1.33
CA ALA A 53 11.21 12.99 -1.36
C ALA A 53 10.72 13.49 0.02
N GLY A 54 11.18 12.87 1.10
CA GLY A 54 10.83 13.22 2.48
C GLY A 54 11.72 14.28 3.13
N ALA A 55 12.87 14.62 2.53
CA ALA A 55 13.89 15.49 3.13
C ALA A 55 13.37 16.88 3.53
N ARG A 56 12.33 17.38 2.84
CA ARG A 56 11.74 18.71 3.08
C ARG A 56 10.59 18.74 4.09
N ASP A 57 9.92 17.61 4.31
CA ASP A 57 8.69 17.52 5.07
C ASP A 57 8.86 16.76 6.40
N LEU A 58 10.11 16.54 6.84
CA LEU A 58 10.47 15.95 8.15
C LEU A 58 10.09 16.88 9.31
N SER A 59 8.79 17.07 9.53
CA SER A 59 8.26 17.47 10.82
C SER A 59 8.40 16.28 11.75
N PHE A 60 9.35 16.36 12.68
CA PHE A 60 9.68 15.34 13.68
C PHE A 60 8.52 15.10 14.67
N ASP A 61 7.44 14.42 14.24
CA ASP A 61 6.45 13.85 15.15
C ASP A 61 6.71 12.35 15.34
N THR A 62 7.48 12.02 16.39
CA THR A 62 7.90 10.65 16.72
C THR A 62 6.72 9.69 16.87
N TYR A 63 5.56 10.18 17.33
CA TYR A 63 4.36 9.37 17.50
C TYR A 63 3.75 8.96 16.17
N GLY A 64 3.56 9.90 15.23
CA GLY A 64 3.12 9.61 13.87
C GLY A 64 4.05 8.62 13.15
N TYR A 65 5.36 8.78 13.30
CA TYR A 65 6.33 7.84 12.74
C TYR A 65 6.18 6.42 13.31
N GLY A 66 6.01 6.28 14.64
CA GLY A 66 5.83 4.99 15.29
C GLY A 66 4.61 4.23 14.77
N ILE A 67 3.47 4.90 14.64
CA ILE A 67 2.24 4.29 14.11
C ILE A 67 2.42 3.82 12.66
N VAL A 68 3.06 4.63 11.83
CA VAL A 68 3.27 4.27 10.41
C VAL A 68 4.25 3.10 10.30
N PHE A 69 5.27 3.04 11.14
CA PHE A 69 6.22 1.94 11.17
C PHE A 69 5.56 0.61 11.55
N VAL A 70 4.73 0.61 12.60
CA VAL A 70 3.94 -0.57 12.99
C VAL A 70 2.98 -0.98 11.87
N SER A 71 2.28 -0.01 11.26
CA SER A 71 1.39 -0.27 10.11
C SER A 71 2.12 -0.92 8.93
N ASN A 72 3.36 -0.48 8.67
CA ASN A 72 4.19 -1.03 7.61
C ASN A 72 4.62 -2.46 7.89
N ILE A 73 5.05 -2.78 9.11
CA ILE A 73 5.40 -4.14 9.53
C ILE A 73 4.18 -5.07 9.39
N THR A 74 3.02 -4.65 9.89
CA THR A 74 1.79 -5.45 9.79
C THR A 74 1.39 -5.69 8.33
N THR A 75 1.51 -4.68 7.47
CA THR A 75 1.23 -4.81 6.03
C THR A 75 2.22 -5.76 5.36
N ALA A 76 3.50 -5.71 5.73
CA ALA A 76 4.54 -6.61 5.24
C ALA A 76 4.24 -8.07 5.59
N ILE A 77 3.91 -8.34 6.85
CA ILE A 77 3.54 -9.68 7.32
C ILE A 77 2.30 -10.17 6.60
N TYR A 78 1.28 -9.33 6.45
CA TYR A 78 0.04 -9.67 5.73
C TYR A 78 0.30 -10.07 4.28
N LEU A 79 1.05 -9.27 3.52
CA LEU A 79 1.40 -9.59 2.13
C LEU A 79 2.24 -10.86 2.02
N ALA A 80 3.23 -11.04 2.91
CA ALA A 80 4.09 -12.23 2.91
C ALA A 80 3.29 -13.50 3.23
N THR A 81 2.37 -13.43 4.18
CA THR A 81 1.47 -14.54 4.53
C THR A 81 0.55 -14.89 3.36
N ILE A 82 -0.04 -13.91 2.67
CA ILE A 82 -0.83 -14.15 1.46
C ILE A 82 -0.01 -14.83 0.37
N ALA A 83 1.20 -14.35 0.11
CA ALA A 83 2.08 -14.95 -0.89
C ALA A 83 2.42 -16.41 -0.56
N ARG A 84 2.64 -16.72 0.73
CA ARG A 84 2.94 -18.08 1.20
C ARG A 84 1.74 -19.01 1.12
N ILE A 85 0.57 -18.56 1.60
CA ILE A 85 -0.67 -19.35 1.55
C ILE A 85 -1.09 -19.54 0.08
N GLY A 86 -0.94 -18.51 -0.76
CA GLY A 86 -1.19 -18.61 -2.21
C GLY A 86 -0.37 -19.71 -2.88
N LYS A 87 0.90 -19.88 -2.50
CA LYS A 87 1.76 -20.96 -3.00
C LYS A 87 1.47 -22.33 -2.38
N SER A 88 1.15 -22.37 -1.08
CA SER A 88 0.98 -23.64 -0.32
C SER A 88 -0.39 -24.26 -0.47
N SER A 89 -1.44 -23.46 -0.66
CA SER A 89 -2.82 -23.95 -0.60
C SER A 89 -3.37 -24.38 -1.97
N GLY A 90 -2.74 -23.99 -3.08
CA GLY A 90 -3.24 -24.28 -4.44
C GLY A 90 -4.66 -23.77 -4.72
N LEU A 91 -5.21 -22.97 -3.81
CA LEU A 91 -6.57 -22.46 -3.85
C LEU A 91 -6.67 -21.36 -4.91
N ASN A 92 -7.79 -21.35 -5.63
CA ASN A 92 -8.14 -20.27 -6.55
C ASN A 92 -8.12 -18.92 -5.80
N THR A 93 -7.61 -17.85 -6.42
CA THR A 93 -7.46 -16.50 -5.82
C THR A 93 -8.75 -16.03 -5.15
N PHE A 94 -9.90 -16.38 -5.73
CA PHE A 94 -11.23 -16.07 -5.22
C PHE A 94 -11.52 -16.71 -3.85
N GLY A 95 -11.07 -17.95 -3.61
CA GLY A 95 -11.23 -18.64 -2.33
C GLY A 95 -10.38 -18.02 -1.23
N LEU A 96 -9.18 -17.55 -1.55
CA LEU A 96 -8.31 -16.83 -0.61
C LEU A 96 -8.95 -15.53 -0.14
N MET A 97 -9.55 -14.78 -1.07
CA MET A 97 -10.29 -13.55 -0.77
C MET A 97 -11.55 -13.81 0.03
N TRP A 98 -12.26 -14.89 -0.25
CA TRP A 98 -13.44 -15.29 0.52
C TRP A 98 -13.08 -15.58 1.98
N CYS A 99 -12.05 -16.39 2.23
CA CYS A 99 -11.55 -16.64 3.58
C CYS A 99 -11.10 -15.36 4.29
N ASN A 100 -10.36 -14.48 3.59
CA ASN A 100 -9.94 -13.20 4.15
C ASN A 100 -11.14 -12.32 4.52
N GLY A 101 -12.13 -12.21 3.64
CA GLY A 101 -13.35 -11.46 3.91
C GLY A 101 -14.14 -12.00 5.09
N LEU A 102 -14.25 -13.33 5.21
CA LEU A 102 -15.00 -13.99 6.27
C LEU A 102 -14.34 -13.84 7.64
N VAL A 103 -13.01 -13.81 7.70
CA VAL A 103 -12.24 -13.56 8.93
C VAL A 103 -12.23 -12.07 9.30
N CYS A 104 -12.08 -11.17 8.32
CA CYS A 104 -12.04 -9.74 8.58
C CYS A 104 -13.40 -9.14 8.94
N ALA A 105 -14.50 -9.66 8.39
CA ALA A 105 -15.85 -9.14 8.63
C ALA A 105 -16.24 -9.03 10.12
N PRO A 106 -16.14 -10.09 10.95
CA PRO A 106 -16.51 -10.00 12.37
C PRO A 106 -15.58 -9.08 13.17
N VAL A 107 -14.28 -9.07 12.84
CA VAL A 107 -13.28 -8.22 13.50
C VAL A 107 -13.55 -6.74 13.20
N LEU A 108 -13.81 -6.42 11.92
CA LEU A 108 -14.18 -5.07 11.49
C LEU A 108 -15.49 -4.63 12.12
N PHE A 109 -16.51 -5.50 12.13
CA PHE A 109 -17.81 -5.21 12.71
C PHE A 109 -17.69 -4.86 14.21
N PHE A 110 -16.97 -5.67 14.97
CA PHE A 110 -16.72 -5.40 16.38
C PHE A 110 -15.95 -4.09 16.59
N TRP A 111 -14.93 -3.83 15.78
CA TRP A 111 -14.15 -2.59 15.87
C TRP A 111 -14.98 -1.34 15.54
N THR A 112 -15.87 -1.42 14.55
CA THR A 112 -16.76 -0.30 14.18
C THR A 112 -17.79 0.00 15.26
N LEU A 113 -18.24 -1.01 16.01
CA LEU A 113 -19.13 -0.82 17.16
C LEU A 113 -18.43 -0.06 18.30
N VAL A 114 -17.17 -0.43 18.60
CA VAL A 114 -16.39 0.21 19.67
C VAL A 114 -16.03 1.67 19.33
N ARG A 115 -15.80 1.98 18.05
CA ARG A 115 -15.47 3.34 17.57
C ARG A 115 -16.67 4.29 17.49
N GLY A 116 -17.89 3.76 17.45
CA GLY A 116 -19.10 4.58 17.23
C GLY A 116 -19.26 5.11 15.79
N ASP A 117 -18.43 4.66 14.84
CA ASP A 117 -18.55 5.06 13.42
C ASP A 117 -19.92 4.62 12.82
N LEU A 118 -20.53 3.58 13.41
CA LEU A 118 -21.87 3.10 13.02
C LEU A 118 -22.96 4.14 13.34
N GLU A 119 -22.89 4.79 14.50
CA GLU A 119 -23.87 5.81 14.92
C GLU A 119 -23.72 7.09 14.10
N LEU A 120 -22.49 7.48 13.78
CA LEU A 120 -22.18 8.60 12.86
C LEU A 120 -22.70 8.34 11.45
N THR A 121 -22.62 7.09 10.99
CA THR A 121 -23.13 6.69 9.68
C THR A 121 -24.65 6.76 9.67
N ILE A 122 -25.34 6.13 10.64
CA ILE A 122 -26.81 6.12 10.71
C ILE A 122 -27.41 7.53 10.85
N ASN A 123 -26.73 8.43 11.56
CA ASN A 123 -27.17 9.82 11.71
C ASN A 123 -26.87 10.71 10.49
N PHE A 124 -26.25 10.19 9.42
CA PHE A 124 -25.91 10.99 8.26
C PHE A 124 -27.17 11.31 7.42
N PRO A 125 -27.60 12.58 7.32
CA PRO A 125 -28.91 12.92 6.76
C PRO A 125 -29.05 12.66 5.25
N HIS A 126 -27.93 12.49 4.53
CA HIS A 126 -27.91 12.21 3.09
C HIS A 126 -27.66 10.74 2.75
N LEU A 127 -27.71 9.83 3.73
CA LEU A 127 -27.37 8.43 3.53
C LEU A 127 -28.35 7.71 2.58
N TYR A 128 -29.61 8.16 2.55
CA TYR A 128 -30.65 7.66 1.65
C TYR A 128 -30.76 8.43 0.32
N ALA A 129 -29.87 9.41 0.07
CA ALA A 129 -29.87 10.09 -1.22
C ALA A 129 -29.43 9.12 -2.33
N SER A 130 -30.21 9.04 -3.40
CA SER A 130 -29.95 8.12 -4.53
C SER A 130 -28.57 8.33 -5.16
N GLY A 131 -28.11 9.58 -5.26
CA GLY A 131 -26.76 9.91 -5.73
C GLY A 131 -25.65 9.41 -4.80
N PHE A 132 -25.84 9.50 -3.49
CA PHE A 132 -24.88 9.01 -2.51
C PHE A 132 -24.79 7.48 -2.54
N GLN A 133 -25.94 6.79 -2.61
CA GLN A 133 -25.99 5.33 -2.71
C GLN A 133 -25.33 4.82 -4.00
N ALA A 134 -25.53 5.49 -5.14
CA ALA A 134 -24.91 5.12 -6.40
C ALA A 134 -23.37 5.24 -6.36
N VAL A 135 -22.85 6.35 -5.80
CA VAL A 135 -21.41 6.56 -5.62
C VAL A 135 -20.84 5.56 -4.62
N MET A 136 -21.56 5.27 -3.53
CA MET A 136 -21.15 4.28 -2.53
C MET A 136 -21.06 2.88 -3.14
N LEU A 137 -22.07 2.45 -3.90
CA LEU A 137 -22.05 1.17 -4.63
C LEU A 137 -20.88 1.10 -5.61
N CYS A 138 -20.66 2.15 -6.40
CA CYS A 138 -19.53 2.23 -7.32
C CYS A 138 -18.19 2.10 -6.58
N SER A 139 -18.04 2.79 -5.44
CA SER A 139 -16.86 2.69 -4.58
C SER A 139 -16.65 1.27 -4.05
N CYS A 140 -17.72 0.57 -3.65
CA CYS A 140 -17.64 -0.82 -3.21
C CYS A 140 -17.17 -1.77 -4.32
N ILE A 141 -17.70 -1.61 -5.54
CA ILE A 141 -17.29 -2.40 -6.72
C ILE A 141 -15.81 -2.17 -7.04
N LEU A 142 -15.38 -0.90 -7.07
CA LEU A 142 -13.98 -0.55 -7.30
C LEU A 142 -13.06 -1.08 -6.19
N ALA A 143 -13.49 -1.01 -4.93
CA ALA A 143 -12.73 -1.55 -3.81
C ALA A 143 -12.57 -3.08 -3.90
N PHE A 144 -13.62 -3.79 -4.31
CA PHE A 144 -13.56 -5.22 -4.55
C PHE A 144 -12.60 -5.56 -5.69
N ALA A 145 -12.73 -4.87 -6.84
CA ALA A 145 -11.84 -5.06 -7.99
C ALA A 145 -10.38 -4.79 -7.64
N LEU A 146 -10.11 -3.73 -6.89
CA LEU A 146 -8.77 -3.37 -6.43
C LEU A 146 -8.20 -4.47 -5.53
N ASN A 147 -8.95 -4.94 -4.53
CA ASN A 147 -8.52 -6.05 -3.69
C ASN A 147 -8.24 -7.30 -4.54
N TYR A 148 -9.09 -7.61 -5.52
CA TYR A 148 -8.90 -8.77 -6.39
C TYR A 148 -7.59 -8.67 -7.18
N SER A 149 -7.30 -7.53 -7.77
CA SER A 149 -6.04 -7.28 -8.45
C SER A 149 -4.82 -7.40 -7.52
N ILE A 150 -4.92 -6.92 -6.27
CA ILE A 150 -3.84 -7.06 -5.27
C ILE A 150 -3.57 -8.54 -5.00
N PHE A 151 -4.61 -9.31 -4.70
CA PHE A 151 -4.47 -10.73 -4.39
C PHE A 151 -3.92 -11.51 -5.59
N LEU A 152 -4.46 -11.28 -6.79
CA LEU A 152 -4.02 -11.92 -8.02
C LEU A 152 -2.55 -11.62 -8.35
N ASN A 153 -2.12 -10.37 -8.22
CA ASN A 153 -0.72 -10.03 -8.49
C ASN A 153 0.22 -10.57 -7.40
N THR A 154 -0.23 -10.65 -6.16
CA THR A 154 0.56 -11.23 -5.06
C THR A 154 0.76 -12.74 -5.25
N THR A 155 -0.28 -13.46 -5.70
CA THR A 155 -0.19 -14.90 -5.96
C THR A 155 0.64 -15.22 -7.20
N LEU A 156 0.52 -14.43 -8.27
CA LEU A 156 1.27 -14.65 -9.52
C LEU A 156 2.73 -14.18 -9.47
N ASN A 157 3.02 -13.03 -8.86
CA ASN A 157 4.33 -12.36 -8.98
C ASN A 157 5.14 -12.26 -7.66
N SER A 158 4.58 -12.59 -6.48
CA SER A 158 5.15 -12.37 -5.12
C SER A 158 4.90 -10.99 -4.52
N ALA A 159 4.99 -10.92 -3.18
CA ALA A 159 4.65 -9.74 -2.39
C ALA A 159 5.57 -8.54 -2.65
N VAL A 160 6.85 -8.74 -2.95
CA VAL A 160 7.76 -7.63 -3.35
C VAL A 160 7.32 -6.97 -4.66
N THR A 161 6.82 -7.72 -5.63
CA THR A 161 6.33 -7.11 -6.90
C THR A 161 5.04 -6.35 -6.68
N GLN A 162 4.17 -6.85 -5.79
CA GLN A 162 2.96 -6.14 -5.41
C GLN A 162 3.25 -4.77 -4.76
N THR A 163 4.25 -4.70 -3.88
CA THR A 163 4.62 -3.42 -3.24
C THR A 163 5.24 -2.44 -4.23
N ILE A 164 6.00 -2.93 -5.20
CA ILE A 164 6.56 -2.11 -6.29
C ILE A 164 5.47 -1.58 -7.22
N CYS A 165 4.50 -2.41 -7.63
CA CYS A 165 3.33 -1.95 -8.38
C CYS A 165 2.51 -0.91 -7.58
N GLY A 166 2.43 -1.07 -6.26
CA GLY A 166 1.83 -0.09 -5.35
C GLY A 166 2.52 1.28 -5.42
N ASN A 167 3.85 1.31 -5.37
CA ASN A 167 4.62 2.56 -5.51
C ASN A 167 4.41 3.23 -6.87
N LEU A 168 4.32 2.42 -7.93
CA LEU A 168 4.07 2.91 -9.29
C LEU A 168 2.66 3.53 -9.38
N LYS A 169 1.64 2.87 -8.81
CA LYS A 169 0.29 3.43 -8.68
C LYS A 169 0.27 4.75 -7.91
N ASP A 170 1.00 4.84 -6.80
CA ASP A 170 1.06 6.06 -5.99
C ASP A 170 1.67 7.23 -6.80
N LEU A 171 2.62 6.97 -7.70
CA LEU A 171 3.14 7.96 -8.66
C LEU A 171 2.07 8.48 -9.61
N PHE A 172 1.34 7.58 -10.27
CA PHE A 172 0.24 7.99 -11.16
C PHE A 172 -0.85 8.74 -10.40
N THR A 173 -1.17 8.32 -9.18
CA THR A 173 -2.20 8.97 -8.35
C THR A 173 -1.80 10.39 -7.98
N ILE A 174 -0.54 10.61 -7.61
CA ILE A 174 0.00 11.95 -7.30
C ILE A 174 0.05 12.81 -8.57
N GLY A 175 0.50 12.25 -9.70
CA GLY A 175 0.55 12.96 -10.98
C GLY A 175 -0.84 13.40 -11.45
N LEU A 176 -1.83 12.50 -11.40
CA LEU A 176 -3.23 12.82 -11.72
C LEU A 176 -3.83 13.82 -10.72
N GLY A 177 -3.52 13.68 -9.43
CA GLY A 177 -3.95 14.63 -8.40
C GLY A 177 -3.43 16.04 -8.68
N TRP A 178 -2.19 16.15 -9.17
CA TRP A 178 -1.62 17.44 -9.56
C TRP A 178 -2.32 18.04 -10.79
N VAL A 179 -2.55 17.25 -11.84
CA VAL A 179 -3.21 17.70 -13.08
C VAL A 179 -4.67 18.11 -12.84
N LEU A 180 -5.40 17.36 -12.00
CA LEU A 180 -6.83 17.58 -11.76
C LEU A 180 -7.12 18.67 -10.73
N PHE A 181 -6.31 18.79 -9.66
CA PHE A 181 -6.63 19.68 -8.54
C PHE A 181 -5.83 20.99 -8.51
N GLY A 182 -4.78 21.15 -9.34
CA GLY A 182 -4.10 22.42 -9.63
C GLY A 182 -3.51 23.22 -8.45
N GLY A 183 -3.76 22.83 -7.21
CA GLY A 183 -3.48 23.61 -5.99
C GLY A 183 -2.64 22.87 -4.94
N LEU A 184 -2.00 21.76 -5.31
CA LEU A 184 -1.03 21.11 -4.42
C LEU A 184 0.32 21.85 -4.50
N PRO A 185 0.94 22.19 -3.37
CA PRO A 185 2.24 22.86 -3.35
C PRO A 185 3.26 21.97 -4.08
N PHE A 186 3.84 22.53 -5.13
CA PHE A 186 4.84 21.84 -5.94
C PHE A 186 6.15 21.74 -5.18
N ASP A 187 6.45 20.55 -4.67
CA ASP A 187 7.77 20.28 -4.14
C ASP A 187 8.62 19.52 -5.16
N LEU A 188 9.55 20.23 -5.80
CA LEU A 188 10.46 19.68 -6.80
C LEU A 188 11.25 18.47 -6.26
N LEU A 189 11.55 18.46 -4.95
CA LEU A 189 12.25 17.35 -4.29
C LEU A 189 11.39 16.09 -4.21
N ASN A 190 10.07 16.22 -4.03
CA ASN A 190 9.16 15.08 -4.05
C ASN A 190 9.10 14.46 -5.45
N VAL A 191 9.03 15.28 -6.50
CA VAL A 191 9.05 14.83 -7.89
C VAL A 191 10.34 14.07 -8.23
N ILE A 192 11.50 14.63 -7.85
CA ILE A 192 12.80 13.99 -8.07
C ILE A 192 12.89 12.66 -7.31
N GLY A 193 12.53 12.64 -6.03
CA GLY A 193 12.55 11.41 -5.23
C GLY A 193 11.59 10.34 -5.76
N GLN A 194 10.45 10.76 -6.32
CA GLN A 194 9.48 9.86 -6.93
C GLN A 194 9.95 9.31 -8.29
N ALA A 195 10.64 10.11 -9.10
CA ALA A 195 11.29 9.67 -10.34
C ALA A 195 12.41 8.66 -10.07
N ILE A 196 13.24 8.90 -9.04
CA ILE A 196 14.27 7.94 -8.60
C ILE A 196 13.62 6.62 -8.15
N GLY A 197 12.53 6.69 -7.39
CA GLY A 197 11.77 5.51 -6.98
C GLY A 197 11.20 4.72 -8.17
N PHE A 198 10.72 5.41 -9.19
CA PHE A 198 10.25 4.79 -10.44
C PHE A 198 11.39 4.09 -11.20
N LEU A 199 12.54 4.74 -11.34
CA LEU A 199 13.73 4.13 -11.94
C LEU A 199 14.17 2.87 -11.19
N GLY A 200 14.17 2.91 -9.86
CA GLY A 200 14.48 1.75 -9.01
C GLY A 200 13.50 0.59 -9.21
N SER A 201 12.20 0.89 -9.37
CA SER A 201 11.20 -0.12 -9.72
C SER A 201 11.41 -0.74 -11.10
N GLY A 202 11.80 0.07 -12.08
CA GLY A 202 12.15 -0.41 -13.43
C GLY A 202 13.35 -1.34 -13.42
N PHE A 203 14.42 -0.97 -12.70
CA PHE A 203 15.59 -1.82 -12.53
C PHE A 203 15.25 -3.14 -11.81
N TYR A 204 14.41 -3.11 -10.78
CA TYR A 204 13.93 -4.33 -10.14
C TYR A 204 13.21 -5.26 -11.14
N ALA A 205 12.29 -4.71 -11.94
CA ALA A 205 11.55 -5.49 -12.93
C ALA A 205 12.50 -6.10 -13.99
N TYR A 206 13.46 -5.33 -14.47
CA TYR A 206 14.48 -5.79 -15.41
C TYR A 206 15.31 -6.94 -14.83
N PHE A 207 15.90 -6.76 -13.65
CA PHE A 207 16.72 -7.81 -13.03
C PHE A 207 15.92 -9.07 -12.66
N LYS A 208 14.64 -8.92 -12.34
CA LYS A 208 13.75 -10.06 -12.07
C LYS A 208 13.45 -10.86 -13.34
N ILE A 209 13.35 -10.21 -14.49
CA ILE A 209 13.13 -10.87 -15.79
C ILE A 209 14.42 -11.51 -16.30
N THR A 210 15.57 -10.83 -16.17
CA THR A 210 16.88 -11.31 -16.63
C THR A 210 17.53 -12.35 -15.72
N GLY A 211 17.15 -12.39 -14.43
CA GLY A 211 17.67 -13.34 -13.44
C GLY A 211 16.91 -14.68 -13.36
N LYS A 212 16.00 -14.95 -14.31
CA LYS A 212 15.41 -16.27 -14.56
C LYS A 212 16.24 -17.00 -15.61
#